data_AF-A0A8H9YC20-F1
#
_entry.id   AF-A0A8H9YC20-F1
#
_cell.length_a   1.000
_cell.length_b   1.000
_cell.length_c   1.000
_cell.angle_alpha   90.00
_cell.angle_beta   90.00
_cell.angle_gamma   90.00
#
_symmetry.space_group_name_H-M   'P 1'
#
loop_
_entity.id
_entity.type
_entity.pdbx_description
1 polymer ?
#
loop_
_entity_poly.entity_id
_entity_poly.type
_entity_poly.pdbx_seq_one_letter_code
_entity_poly.pdbx_strand_id
1 'polypeptide(L)'
;MGPRDIRGTGATTDGRKPMVRSVTGGPPPPGGAGRRGVPGATRGAGLDGLRVMGIDPGLTRCGLSVVQAARGRAVLPVAVGVVRTPADLELAQRLRRLSDAVEEWMDDYAPDVVAVERVFERGNVSTVMNTAHASGVLMLSAARRDIPVHLYTPSEVKKAVSGNGRADKQQMTAMITRILGLTEPPRPADAADALALAVCHCWRAPMNARLKGTL
;
A
#
# COMPACT_ATOMS: atom_id res chain seq x y z
N MET A 1 -60.04 -16.01 7.95
CA MET A 1 -59.75 -15.76 6.53
C MET A 1 -58.82 -14.58 6.45
N GLY A 2 -57.53 -14.83 6.18
CA GLY A 2 -56.46 -13.85 6.02
C GLY A 2 -55.24 -14.63 5.46
N PRO A 3 -54.54 -14.15 4.42
CA PRO A 3 -53.84 -15.04 3.49
C PRO A 3 -52.42 -15.42 3.93
N ARG A 4 -51.95 -16.49 3.29
CA ARG A 4 -50.69 -17.20 3.45
C ARG A 4 -49.47 -16.44 2.91
N ASP A 5 -48.35 -16.58 3.63
CA ASP A 5 -47.03 -17.10 3.18
C ASP A 5 -46.35 -16.47 1.97
N ILE A 6 -45.13 -15.89 2.14
CA ILE A 6 -44.01 -16.09 1.20
C ILE A 6 -42.65 -16.03 1.95
N ARG A 7 -41.96 -17.17 1.96
CA ARG A 7 -40.51 -17.31 2.24
C ARG A 7 -39.67 -16.80 1.05
N GLY A 8 -38.52 -16.20 1.33
CA GLY A 8 -37.42 -16.03 0.37
C GLY A 8 -36.18 -15.48 1.07
N THR A 9 -35.25 -16.34 1.51
CA THR A 9 -33.96 -16.63 0.86
C THR A 9 -33.15 -15.38 0.50
N GLY A 10 -32.04 -15.13 1.22
CA GLY A 10 -31.12 -14.06 0.92
C GLY A 10 -29.76 -14.23 1.58
N ALA A 11 -28.89 -14.95 0.87
CA ALA A 11 -27.42 -14.82 0.83
C ALA A 11 -26.66 -14.39 2.11
N THR A 12 -25.94 -15.35 2.67
CA THR A 12 -24.75 -15.14 3.49
C THR A 12 -23.66 -14.44 2.67
N THR A 13 -23.37 -13.18 2.97
CA THR A 13 -22.12 -12.52 2.59
C THR A 13 -21.27 -12.34 3.85
N ASP A 14 -20.15 -13.07 3.90
CA ASP A 14 -19.12 -13.03 4.93
C ASP A 14 -18.52 -11.61 4.98
N GLY A 15 -19.10 -10.76 5.84
CA GLY A 15 -18.72 -9.37 6.07
C GLY A 15 -17.44 -9.24 6.89
N ARG A 16 -16.31 -9.69 6.34
CA ARG A 16 -15.01 -9.43 6.97
C ARG A 16 -14.68 -7.95 6.89
N LYS A 17 -14.95 -7.27 7.99
CA LYS A 17 -14.60 -5.87 8.28
C LYS A 17 -13.07 -5.70 8.10
N PRO A 18 -12.57 -4.80 7.24
CA PRO A 18 -11.15 -4.50 7.20
C PRO A 18 -10.76 -3.76 8.47
N MET A 19 -9.84 -4.33 9.26
CA MET A 19 -9.30 -3.69 10.47
C MET A 19 -8.36 -2.54 10.08
N VAL A 20 -8.80 -1.30 10.28
CA VAL A 20 -7.91 -0.13 10.32
C VAL A 20 -7.18 -0.17 11.67
N ARG A 21 -5.91 -0.62 11.69
CA ARG A 21 -5.07 -0.50 12.88
C ARG A 21 -4.39 0.87 12.88
N SER A 22 -4.80 1.74 13.80
CA SER A 22 -3.97 2.89 14.18
C SER A 22 -2.80 2.34 15.00
N VAL A 23 -1.63 2.18 14.37
CA VAL A 23 -0.43 1.72 15.08
C VAL A 23 0.16 2.91 15.85
N THR A 24 -0.40 3.16 17.03
CA THR A 24 0.33 3.71 18.16
C THR A 24 0.60 2.56 19.13
N GLY A 25 1.69 1.83 18.90
CA GLY A 25 2.24 0.85 19.85
C GLY A 25 1.91 -0.63 19.59
N GLY A 26 2.97 -1.43 19.48
CA GLY A 26 2.99 -2.89 19.68
C GLY A 26 2.79 -3.76 18.42
N PRO A 27 3.66 -4.77 18.17
CA PRO A 27 3.52 -5.69 17.05
C PRO A 27 2.24 -6.54 17.18
N PRO A 28 1.59 -6.94 16.08
CA PRO A 28 0.50 -7.91 16.10
C PRO A 28 1.01 -9.30 16.58
N PRO A 29 0.13 -10.19 17.08
CA PRO A 29 0.54 -11.52 17.48
C PRO A 29 1.10 -12.31 16.28
N PRO A 30 2.14 -13.14 16.46
CA PRO A 30 2.79 -13.86 15.36
C PRO A 30 1.80 -14.84 14.72
N GLY A 31 1.37 -14.51 13.50
CA GLY A 31 0.58 -15.38 12.65
C GLY A 31 1.47 -16.37 11.89
N GLY A 32 1.60 -17.58 12.43
CA GLY A 32 1.92 -18.80 11.68
C GLY A 32 3.20 -18.78 10.83
N ALA A 33 4.29 -19.25 11.43
CA ALA A 33 5.48 -19.67 10.72
C ALA A 33 5.15 -20.64 9.57
N GLY A 34 5.67 -20.35 8.38
CA GLY A 34 5.82 -21.36 7.33
C GLY A 34 5.46 -20.88 5.93
N ARG A 35 6.43 -20.28 5.23
CA ARG A 35 6.62 -20.45 3.78
C ARG A 35 7.99 -19.95 3.33
N ARG A 36 9.00 -20.79 3.54
CA ARG A 36 10.23 -20.73 2.74
C ARG A 36 9.93 -21.32 1.37
N GLY A 37 10.12 -20.54 0.31
CA GLY A 37 10.06 -21.00 -1.07
C GLY A 37 10.30 -19.90 -2.09
N VAL A 38 11.55 -19.75 -2.52
CA VAL A 38 11.96 -19.20 -3.83
C VAL A 38 13.09 -20.15 -4.28
N PRO A 39 13.16 -20.65 -5.53
CA PRO A 39 12.83 -19.97 -6.79
C PRO A 39 12.07 -20.79 -7.85
N GLY A 40 11.47 -20.09 -8.83
CA GLY A 40 11.09 -20.68 -10.11
C GLY A 40 9.72 -21.34 -10.16
N ALA A 41 8.65 -20.56 -10.14
CA ALA A 41 7.37 -21.00 -10.69
C ALA A 41 6.70 -19.85 -11.44
N THR A 42 6.71 -19.95 -12.75
CA THR A 42 5.84 -19.22 -13.67
C THR A 42 4.39 -19.44 -13.25
N ARG A 43 3.85 -18.56 -12.39
CA ARG A 43 2.41 -18.49 -12.20
C ARG A 43 1.81 -17.93 -13.47
N GLY A 44 1.11 -18.79 -14.20
CA GLY A 44 0.39 -18.41 -15.42
C GLY A 44 -0.51 -17.19 -15.19
N ALA A 45 -0.33 -16.21 -16.07
CA ALA A 45 -1.22 -15.11 -16.45
C ALA A 45 -2.42 -14.81 -15.52
N GLY A 46 -2.14 -14.14 -14.40
CA GLY A 46 -3.15 -13.47 -13.59
C GLY A 46 -2.49 -12.72 -12.44
N LEU A 47 -2.89 -11.46 -12.22
CA LEU A 47 -2.43 -10.68 -11.05
C LEU A 47 -3.22 -11.03 -9.78
N ASP A 48 -4.17 -11.96 -9.91
CA ASP A 48 -5.03 -12.40 -8.83
C ASP A 48 -4.16 -12.89 -7.67
N GLY A 49 -4.19 -12.17 -6.56
CA GLY A 49 -3.41 -12.47 -5.37
C GLY A 49 -2.08 -11.72 -5.23
N LEU A 50 -1.68 -10.87 -6.18
CA LEU A 50 -0.50 -10.02 -6.06
C LEU A 50 -0.64 -9.08 -4.85
N ARG A 51 0.29 -9.17 -3.90
CA ARG A 51 0.38 -8.27 -2.74
C ARG A 51 1.34 -7.14 -3.02
N VAL A 52 0.83 -5.92 -2.92
CA VAL A 52 1.62 -4.71 -3.14
C VAL A 52 1.69 -3.94 -1.84
N MET A 53 2.90 -3.64 -1.39
CA MET A 53 3.16 -2.72 -0.30
C MET A 53 3.36 -1.30 -0.85
N GLY A 54 2.55 -0.34 -0.43
CA GLY A 54 2.71 1.08 -0.77
C GLY A 54 3.45 1.82 0.32
N ILE A 55 4.44 2.63 -0.05
CA ILE A 55 5.25 3.43 0.87
C ILE A 55 5.26 4.89 0.42
N ASP A 56 4.66 5.76 1.23
CA ASP A 56 4.80 7.22 1.15
C ASP A 56 5.92 7.64 2.12
N PRO A 57 7.15 7.89 1.62
CA PRO A 57 8.31 8.09 2.46
C PRO A 57 8.32 9.50 3.06
N GLY A 58 8.65 9.57 4.34
CA GLY A 58 8.92 10.83 5.00
C GLY A 58 9.65 10.59 6.30
N LEU A 59 10.63 11.43 6.60
CA LEU A 59 11.47 11.23 7.78
C LEU A 59 10.65 11.35 9.07
N THR A 60 9.68 12.27 9.14
CA THR A 60 8.84 12.46 10.35
C THR A 60 7.61 11.54 10.37
N ARG A 61 7.02 11.30 9.20
CA ARG A 61 5.84 10.46 8.99
C ARG A 61 6.06 9.67 7.72
N CYS A 62 5.96 8.35 7.81
CA CYS A 62 6.03 7.46 6.66
C CYS A 62 4.74 6.64 6.60
N GLY A 63 3.98 6.80 5.51
CA GLY A 63 2.75 6.06 5.28
C GLY A 63 3.05 4.68 4.71
N LEU A 64 2.48 3.64 5.30
CA LEU A 64 2.61 2.25 4.87
C LEU A 64 1.24 1.67 4.54
N SER A 65 1.15 0.90 3.47
CA SER A 65 -0.07 0.15 3.16
C SER A 65 0.25 -1.18 2.50
N VAL A 66 -0.68 -2.11 2.59
CA VAL A 66 -0.68 -3.34 1.80
C VAL A 66 -2.06 -3.52 1.19
N VAL A 67 -2.07 -3.82 -0.11
CA VAL A 67 -3.28 -4.18 -0.85
C VAL A 67 -3.06 -5.48 -1.61
N GLN A 68 -4.14 -6.18 -1.92
CA GLN A 68 -4.10 -7.39 -2.74
C GLN A 68 -4.90 -7.17 -4.02
N ALA A 69 -4.25 -7.39 -5.17
CA ALA A 69 -4.95 -7.37 -6.45
C ALA A 69 -5.92 -8.57 -6.53
N ALA A 70 -7.10 -8.31 -7.06
CA ALA A 70 -8.11 -9.30 -7.37
C ALA A 70 -8.48 -9.21 -8.86
N ARG A 71 -9.47 -10.00 -9.29
CA ARG A 71 -9.86 -10.07 -10.69
C ARG A 71 -10.15 -8.72 -11.31
N GLY A 72 -9.59 -8.48 -12.49
CA GLY A 72 -9.76 -7.25 -13.24
C GLY A 72 -9.08 -6.06 -12.57
N ARG A 73 -9.85 -5.04 -12.20
CA ARG A 73 -9.33 -3.84 -11.50
C ARG A 73 -9.64 -3.84 -10.00
N ALA A 74 -10.24 -4.92 -9.48
CA ALA A 74 -10.56 -5.01 -8.06
C ALA A 74 -9.27 -5.05 -7.23
N VAL A 75 -9.26 -4.29 -6.13
CA VAL A 75 -8.15 -4.22 -5.19
C VAL A 75 -8.73 -4.29 -3.79
N LEU A 76 -8.21 -5.20 -2.97
CA LEU A 76 -8.66 -5.42 -1.60
C LEU A 76 -7.68 -4.76 -0.63
N PRO A 77 -8.16 -3.96 0.34
CA PRO A 77 -7.31 -3.43 1.40
C PRO A 77 -6.89 -4.57 2.34
N VAL A 78 -5.59 -4.64 2.67
CA VAL A 78 -5.05 -5.63 3.62
C VAL A 78 -4.62 -4.94 4.91
N ALA A 79 -3.80 -3.91 4.80
CA ALA A 79 -3.30 -3.15 5.95
C ALA A 79 -2.98 -1.71 5.58
N VAL A 80 -3.05 -0.81 6.56
CA VAL A 80 -2.60 0.57 6.42
C VAL A 80 -2.14 1.12 7.77
N GLY A 81 -1.08 1.91 7.76
CA GLY A 81 -0.46 2.45 8.97
C GLY A 81 0.45 3.64 8.67
N VAL A 82 0.91 4.29 9.74
CA VAL A 82 1.87 5.39 9.63
C VAL A 82 2.94 5.21 10.70
N VAL A 83 4.20 5.14 10.28
CA VAL A 83 5.36 5.18 11.16
C VAL A 83 5.71 6.62 11.45
N ARG A 84 5.95 6.94 12.73
CA ARG A 84 6.34 8.28 13.16
C ARG A 84 7.69 8.22 13.84
N THR A 85 8.59 9.13 13.50
CA THR A 85 9.84 9.30 14.22
C THR A 85 9.83 10.65 14.94
N PRO A 86 10.19 10.70 16.23
CA PRO A 86 10.41 11.96 16.95
C PRO A 86 11.48 12.83 16.28
N ALA A 87 11.27 14.15 16.27
CA ALA A 87 12.14 15.11 15.59
C ALA A 87 13.43 15.44 16.37
N ASP A 88 13.43 15.17 17.68
CA ASP A 88 14.55 15.31 18.61
C ASP A 88 15.58 14.17 18.50
N LEU A 89 15.28 13.12 17.73
CA LEU A 89 16.25 12.06 17.45
C LEU A 89 17.19 12.43 16.30
N GLU A 90 18.44 12.00 16.45
CA GLU A 90 19.44 12.05 15.38
C GLU A 90 18.97 11.32 14.12
N LEU A 91 19.34 11.86 12.94
CA LEU A 91 18.92 11.35 11.63
C LEU A 91 19.12 9.84 11.49
N ALA A 92 20.28 9.32 11.87
CA ALA A 92 20.60 7.89 11.77
C ALA A 92 19.62 7.02 12.59
N GLN A 93 19.21 7.46 13.78
CA GLN A 93 18.25 6.71 14.61
C GLN A 93 16.84 6.78 14.04
N ARG A 94 16.47 7.91 13.45
CA ARG A 94 15.19 8.05 12.74
C ARG A 94 15.12 7.12 11.54
N LEU A 95 16.18 7.09 10.73
CA LEU A 95 16.30 6.18 9.59
C LEU A 95 16.26 4.71 10.00
N ARG A 96 16.97 4.34 11.08
CA ARG A 96 16.91 2.99 11.65
C ARG A 96 15.48 2.61 12.04
N ARG A 97 14.75 3.46 12.76
CA ARG A 97 13.35 3.19 13.13
C ARG A 97 12.43 2.98 11.92
N LEU A 98 12.64 3.75 10.85
CA LEU A 98 11.90 3.56 9.60
C LEU A 98 12.24 2.21 8.96
N SER A 99 13.53 1.85 8.90
CA SER A 99 13.98 0.55 8.41
C SER A 99 13.34 -0.58 9.20
N ASP A 100 13.48 -0.59 10.52
CA ASP A 100 12.98 -1.65 11.40
C ASP A 100 11.46 -1.84 11.22
N ALA A 101 10.69 -0.75 11.15
CA ALA A 101 9.25 -0.81 10.95
C ALA A 101 8.84 -1.33 9.56
N VAL A 102 9.55 -0.94 8.50
CA VAL A 102 9.26 -1.44 7.15
C VAL A 102 9.65 -2.90 6.98
N GLU A 103 10.75 -3.31 7.61
CA GLU A 103 11.16 -4.71 7.66
C GLU A 103 10.11 -5.58 8.38
N GLU A 104 9.57 -5.13 9.52
CA GLU A 104 8.45 -5.79 10.22
C GLU A 104 7.23 -5.94 9.29
N TRP A 105 6.86 -4.89 8.56
CA TRP A 105 5.74 -4.96 7.61
C TRP A 105 5.99 -5.93 6.45
N MET A 106 7.22 -5.99 5.94
CA MET A 106 7.58 -6.95 4.89
C MET A 106 7.48 -8.38 5.41
N ASP A 107 7.89 -8.61 6.65
CA ASP A 107 7.87 -9.93 7.27
C ASP A 107 6.42 -10.37 7.60
N ASP A 108 5.58 -9.45 8.11
CA ASP A 108 4.18 -9.70 8.46
C ASP A 108 3.28 -9.95 7.24
N TYR A 109 3.46 -9.16 6.18
CA TYR A 109 2.54 -9.15 5.04
C TYR A 109 3.07 -9.88 3.80
N ALA A 110 4.38 -10.14 3.73
CA ALA A 110 5.06 -10.80 2.61
C ALA A 110 4.64 -10.23 1.24
N PRO A 111 4.93 -8.94 0.96
CA PRO A 111 4.54 -8.33 -0.30
C PRO A 111 5.38 -8.89 -1.46
N ASP A 112 4.74 -9.06 -2.61
CA ASP A 112 5.42 -9.45 -3.85
C ASP A 112 6.14 -8.26 -4.50
N VAL A 113 5.66 -7.04 -4.24
CA VAL A 113 6.19 -5.80 -4.80
C VAL A 113 6.07 -4.65 -3.81
N VAL A 114 7.04 -3.74 -3.82
CA VAL A 114 6.99 -2.47 -3.09
C VAL A 114 6.85 -1.30 -4.06
N ALA A 115 5.82 -0.48 -3.88
CA ALA A 115 5.56 0.75 -4.62
C ALA A 115 5.91 1.95 -3.73
N VAL A 116 6.90 2.74 -4.12
CA VAL A 116 7.38 3.90 -3.34
C VAL A 116 7.07 5.19 -4.09
N GLU A 117 6.66 6.23 -3.39
CA GLU A 117 6.56 7.55 -3.99
C GLU A 117 7.96 8.06 -4.40
N ARG A 118 8.06 8.52 -5.65
CA ARG A 118 9.26 9.16 -6.16
C ARG A 118 9.35 10.58 -5.61
N VAL A 119 10.47 10.90 -4.99
CA VAL A 119 10.81 12.27 -4.57
C VAL A 119 10.80 13.18 -5.81
N PHE A 120 9.81 14.07 -5.89
CA PHE A 120 9.61 14.96 -7.06
C PHE A 120 9.38 16.43 -6.66
N GLU A 121 9.63 16.82 -5.41
CA GLU A 121 9.37 18.18 -4.94
C GLU A 121 10.43 19.19 -5.39
N ARG A 122 9.95 20.31 -5.95
CA ARG A 122 10.70 21.58 -6.01
C ARG A 122 10.43 22.32 -4.70
N GLY A 123 11.27 22.09 -3.69
CA GLY A 123 11.02 22.60 -2.34
C GLY A 123 12.30 22.89 -1.57
N ASN A 124 12.17 23.02 -0.25
CA ASN A 124 13.32 23.21 0.64
C ASN A 124 14.24 21.99 0.54
N VAL A 125 15.51 22.23 0.19
CA VAL A 125 16.55 21.21 0.06
C VAL A 125 16.60 20.29 1.28
N SER A 126 16.46 20.84 2.49
CA SER A 126 16.49 20.04 3.73
C SER A 126 15.36 19.00 3.80
N THR A 127 14.13 19.39 3.45
CA THR A 127 12.99 18.46 3.41
C THR A 127 13.18 17.39 2.34
N VAL A 128 13.62 17.79 1.15
CA VAL A 128 13.88 16.88 0.03
C VAL A 128 14.96 15.86 0.41
N MET A 129 16.04 16.30 1.05
CA MET A 129 17.12 15.43 1.52
C MET A 129 16.65 14.44 2.59
N ASN A 130 15.83 14.89 3.54
CA ASN A 130 15.26 14.02 4.56
C ASN A 130 14.38 12.91 3.97
N THR A 131 13.52 13.26 3.02
CA THR A 131 12.71 12.28 2.30
C THR A 131 13.58 11.35 1.46
N ALA A 132 14.60 11.87 0.77
CA ALA A 132 15.52 11.05 -0.03
C ALA A 132 16.30 10.03 0.82
N HIS A 133 16.78 10.42 2.01
CA HIS A 133 17.42 9.49 2.95
C HIS A 133 16.46 8.39 3.41
N ALA A 134 15.22 8.76 3.77
CA ALA A 134 14.19 7.79 4.14
C ALA A 134 13.94 6.82 2.97
N SER A 135 13.63 7.34 1.77
CA SER A 135 13.40 6.51 0.58
C SER A 135 14.55 5.53 0.32
N GLY A 136 15.81 5.99 0.38
CA GLY A 136 16.98 5.14 0.14
C GLY A 136 17.05 3.96 1.11
N VAL A 137 16.84 4.20 2.40
CA VAL A 137 16.83 3.14 3.42
C VAL A 137 15.67 2.16 3.21
N LEU A 138 14.46 2.66 2.95
CA LEU A 138 13.29 1.79 2.74
C LEU A 138 13.40 0.93 1.48
N MET A 139 13.97 1.49 0.41
CA MET A 139 14.26 0.75 -0.82
C MET A 139 15.33 -0.31 -0.60
N LEU A 140 16.35 -0.02 0.22
CA LEU A 140 17.37 -1.00 0.59
C LEU A 140 16.75 -2.16 1.39
N SER A 141 15.84 -1.90 2.33
CA SER A 141 15.14 -2.93 3.10
C SER A 141 14.38 -3.92 2.20
N ALA A 142 13.75 -3.43 1.13
CA ALA A 142 13.08 -4.26 0.12
C ALA A 142 14.08 -5.06 -0.71
N ALA A 143 15.15 -4.41 -1.19
CA ALA A 143 16.17 -5.03 -2.03
C ALA A 143 16.91 -6.18 -1.29
N ARG A 144 17.14 -6.06 0.02
CA ARG A 144 17.73 -7.12 0.85
C ARG A 144 16.88 -8.39 0.92
N ARG A 145 15.59 -8.31 0.56
CA ARG A 145 14.62 -9.42 0.54
C ARG A 145 14.29 -9.86 -0.89
N ASP A 146 15.02 -9.35 -1.89
CA ASP A 146 14.76 -9.57 -3.32
C ASP A 146 13.34 -9.14 -3.76
N ILE A 147 12.73 -8.18 -3.04
CA ILE A 147 11.40 -7.67 -3.37
C ILE A 147 11.58 -6.52 -4.39
N PRO A 148 10.98 -6.62 -5.59
CA PRO A 148 11.09 -5.57 -6.60
C PRO A 148 10.48 -4.26 -6.11
N VAL A 149 11.18 -3.16 -6.40
CA VAL A 149 10.77 -1.80 -6.03
C VAL A 149 10.39 -1.00 -7.27
N HIS A 150 9.22 -0.36 -7.23
CA HIS A 150 8.73 0.52 -8.29
C HIS A 150 8.49 1.93 -7.76
N LEU A 151 9.00 2.93 -8.50
CA LEU A 151 8.84 4.34 -8.16
C LEU A 151 7.71 4.97 -8.96
N TYR A 152 6.84 5.73 -8.28
CA TYR A 152 5.74 6.46 -8.90
C TYR A 152 5.77 7.93 -8.55
N THR A 153 5.62 8.82 -9.54
CA THR A 153 5.45 10.25 -9.28
C THR A 153 4.04 10.56 -8.75
N PRO A 154 3.84 11.64 -7.99
CA PRO A 154 2.52 12.06 -7.54
C PRO A 154 1.50 12.21 -8.69
N SER A 155 1.94 12.73 -9.84
CA SER A 155 1.08 12.88 -11.02
C SER A 155 0.67 11.54 -11.62
N GLU A 156 1.52 10.52 -11.57
CA GLU A 156 1.19 9.17 -12.04
C GLU A 156 0.15 8.49 -11.15
N VAL A 157 0.28 8.65 -9.83
CA VAL A 157 -0.69 8.16 -8.85
C VAL A 157 -2.02 8.84 -9.07
N LYS A 158 -2.05 10.18 -9.12
CA LYS A 158 -3.26 10.96 -9.37
C LYS A 158 -3.94 10.57 -10.68
N LYS A 159 -3.18 10.44 -11.77
CA LYS A 159 -3.72 10.02 -13.08
C LYS A 159 -4.29 8.60 -13.04
N ALA A 160 -3.64 7.66 -12.35
CA ALA A 160 -4.13 6.28 -12.24
C ALA A 160 -5.43 6.18 -11.44
N VAL A 161 -5.49 6.90 -10.31
CA VAL A 161 -6.59 6.83 -9.35
C VAL A 161 -7.80 7.65 -9.79
N SER A 162 -7.58 8.89 -10.23
CA SER A 162 -8.65 9.85 -10.52
C SER A 162 -8.93 10.06 -12.01
N GLY A 163 -8.07 9.56 -12.90
CA GLY A 163 -8.10 9.90 -14.33
C GLY A 163 -7.49 11.27 -14.66
N ASN A 164 -7.21 12.11 -13.66
CA ASN A 164 -6.61 13.43 -13.82
C ASN A 164 -5.33 13.57 -12.99
N GLY A 165 -4.23 14.04 -13.60
CA GLY A 165 -2.96 14.26 -12.89
C GLY A 165 -2.99 15.40 -11.85
N ARG A 166 -4.09 16.19 -11.80
CA ARG A 166 -4.24 17.38 -10.95
C ARG A 166 -5.22 17.22 -9.78
N ALA A 167 -5.71 16.01 -9.50
CA ALA A 167 -6.61 15.78 -8.38
C ALA A 167 -6.04 16.29 -7.04
N ASP A 168 -6.91 16.90 -6.23
CA ASP A 168 -6.56 17.36 -4.89
C ASP A 168 -6.60 16.21 -3.86
N LYS A 169 -6.16 16.51 -2.63
CA LYS A 169 -6.04 15.50 -1.56
C LYS A 169 -7.38 14.94 -1.10
N GLN A 170 -8.43 15.77 -1.09
CA GLN A 170 -9.77 15.33 -0.69
C GLN A 170 -10.36 14.40 -1.75
N GLN A 171 -10.22 14.76 -3.02
CA GLN A 171 -10.63 13.95 -4.16
C GLN A 171 -9.90 12.60 -4.18
N MET A 172 -8.59 12.60 -3.97
CA MET A 172 -7.81 11.36 -3.89
C MET A 172 -8.30 10.46 -2.74
N THR A 173 -8.50 11.02 -1.55
CA THR A 173 -9.02 10.28 -0.39
C THR A 173 -10.39 9.66 -0.68
N ALA A 174 -11.32 10.43 -1.26
CA ALA A 174 -12.65 9.95 -1.63
C ALA A 174 -12.59 8.82 -2.67
N MET A 175 -11.71 8.96 -3.67
CA MET A 175 -11.50 7.92 -4.68
C MET A 175 -10.94 6.64 -4.07
N ILE A 176 -9.93 6.72 -3.20
CA ILE A 176 -9.36 5.54 -2.53
C ILE A 176 -10.39 4.85 -1.64
N THR A 177 -11.18 5.62 -0.89
CA THR A 177 -12.29 5.11 -0.08
C THR A 177 -13.25 4.28 -0.94
N ARG A 178 -13.66 4.81 -2.10
CA ARG A 178 -14.57 4.13 -3.03
C ARG A 178 -13.93 2.91 -3.70
N ILE A 179 -12.68 3.02 -4.15
CA ILE A 179 -11.96 1.96 -4.86
C ILE A 179 -11.80 0.73 -3.98
N LEU A 180 -11.46 0.94 -2.71
CA LEU A 180 -11.20 -0.11 -1.74
C LEU A 180 -12.46 -0.56 -0.97
N GLY A 181 -13.63 0.04 -1.27
CA GLY A 181 -14.88 -0.27 -0.59
C GLY A 181 -14.86 0.02 0.91
N LEU A 182 -14.11 1.04 1.34
CA LEU A 182 -14.03 1.43 2.74
C LEU A 182 -15.31 2.15 3.16
N THR A 183 -15.81 1.84 4.35
CA THR A 183 -16.99 2.51 4.93
C THR A 183 -16.71 3.95 5.34
N GLU A 184 -15.45 4.25 5.67
CA GLU A 184 -14.99 5.57 6.08
C GLU A 184 -13.67 5.92 5.39
N PRO A 185 -13.37 7.21 5.20
CA PRO A 185 -12.07 7.65 4.70
C PRO A 185 -10.91 7.09 5.53
N PRO A 186 -9.83 6.59 4.89
CA PRO A 186 -8.67 6.09 5.61
C PRO A 186 -8.02 7.23 6.41
N ARG A 187 -7.69 6.93 7.68
CA ARG A 187 -7.04 7.87 8.60
C ARG A 187 -5.79 7.22 9.18
N PRO A 188 -4.72 8.01 9.44
CA PRO A 188 -4.57 9.45 9.17
C PRO A 188 -4.37 9.76 7.67
N ALA A 189 -4.30 11.03 7.26
CA ALA A 189 -4.27 11.42 5.84
C ALA A 189 -3.20 10.70 4.99
N ASP A 190 -2.00 10.44 5.52
CA ASP A 190 -0.92 9.73 4.81
C ASP A 190 -1.26 8.25 4.53
N ALA A 191 -2.25 7.69 5.23
CA ALA A 191 -2.80 6.37 4.94
C ALA A 191 -3.43 6.33 3.54
N ALA A 192 -4.10 7.40 3.13
CA ALA A 192 -4.71 7.51 1.81
C ALA A 192 -3.63 7.55 0.70
N ASP A 193 -2.54 8.29 0.94
CA ASP A 193 -1.44 8.46 -0.01
C ASP A 193 -0.69 7.13 -0.20
N ALA A 194 -0.38 6.42 0.90
CA ALA A 194 0.21 5.09 0.86
C ALA A 194 -0.68 4.06 0.14
N LEU A 195 -1.98 4.05 0.40
CA LEU A 195 -2.95 3.18 -0.30
C LEU A 195 -3.04 3.52 -1.78
N ALA A 196 -3.00 4.81 -2.13
CA ALA A 196 -3.03 5.26 -3.52
C ALA A 196 -1.82 4.77 -4.32
N LEU A 197 -0.63 4.74 -3.72
CA LEU A 197 0.58 4.18 -4.34
C LEU A 197 0.43 2.69 -4.65
N ALA A 198 -0.07 1.91 -3.68
CA ALA A 198 -0.26 0.48 -3.86
C ALA A 198 -1.32 0.17 -4.95
N VAL A 199 -2.46 0.88 -4.91
CA VAL A 199 -3.51 0.79 -5.96
C VAL A 199 -2.96 1.21 -7.33
N CYS A 200 -2.16 2.29 -7.39
CA CYS A 200 -1.54 2.76 -8.61
C CYS A 200 -0.69 1.65 -9.27
N HIS A 201 0.11 0.95 -8.47
CA HIS A 201 0.91 -0.17 -8.97
C HIS A 201 0.03 -1.30 -9.52
N CYS A 202 -0.98 -1.75 -8.77
CA CYS A 202 -1.91 -2.81 -9.21
C CYS A 202 -2.53 -2.50 -10.58
N TRP A 203 -2.83 -1.23 -10.88
CA TRP A 203 -3.46 -0.85 -12.13
C TRP A 203 -2.47 -0.52 -13.27
N ARG A 204 -1.25 -0.05 -12.95
CA ARG A 204 -0.28 0.39 -13.96
C ARG A 204 0.73 -0.67 -14.34
N ALA A 205 1.23 -1.47 -13.40
CA ALA A 205 2.23 -2.51 -13.70
C ALA A 205 1.76 -3.49 -14.79
N PRO A 206 0.51 -3.97 -14.79
CA PRO A 206 0.03 -4.88 -15.83
C PRO A 206 -0.11 -4.21 -17.19
N MET A 207 -0.54 -2.96 -17.20
CA MET A 207 -0.63 -2.15 -18.42
C MET A 207 0.78 -1.95 -19.02
N ASN A 208 1.76 -1.64 -18.17
CA ASN A 208 3.14 -1.44 -18.59
C ASN A 208 3.78 -2.75 -19.09
N ALA A 209 3.48 -3.90 -18.47
CA ALA A 209 3.98 -5.20 -18.92
C ALA A 209 3.41 -5.59 -20.30
N ARG A 210 2.10 -5.32 -20.53
CA ARG A 210 1.45 -5.50 -21.85
C ARG A 210 2.05 -4.59 -22.91
N LEU A 211 2.26 -3.31 -22.59
CA LEU A 211 2.85 -2.33 -23.52
C LEU A 211 4.31 -2.65 -23.86
N LYS A 212 5.05 -3.28 -22.95
CA LYS A 212 6.44 -3.72 -23.15
C LYS A 212 6.55 -5.12 -23.78
N GLY A 213 5.43 -5.77 -24.11
CA GLY A 213 5.40 -7.11 -24.72
C GLY A 213 5.97 -8.21 -23.83
N THR A 214 5.92 -8.05 -22.49
CA THR A 214 6.53 -8.98 -21.52
C THR A 214 5.52 -9.92 -20.88
N LEU A 215 4.37 -10.14 -21.52
CA LEU A 215 3.32 -11.09 -21.13
C LEU A 215 2.85 -11.89 -22.34
#